data_AF-A0A533BJN8-F1
#
_entry.id   AF-A0A533BJN8-F1
#
_cell.length_a   1.000
_cell.length_b   1.000
_cell.length_c   1.000
_cell.angle_alpha   90.00
_cell.angle_beta   90.00
_cell.angle_gamma   90.00
#
_symmetry.space_group_name_H-M   'P 1'
#
loop_
_entity.id
_entity.type
_entity.pdbx_description
1 polymer ?
#
loop_
_entity_poly.entity_id
_entity_poly.type
_entity_poly.pdbx_seq_one_letter_code
_entity_poly.pdbx_strand_id
1 'polypeptide(L)'
;MLKKSASFVLASFRPSTYPRGYASGSSLAAALLNGLFEPPAGVICDHSSAAGNAPTRSAHIVRFPRYASRLTPYASRSSSGFTIIEIILVLFLLVGLLGIILPRISLEENLGSVGRRMVGTVRSLQSLAMLTQKTVRLYVDMDRGVYWPVILDGNQEKIPTDATWATPLKLSETIRFSDILVAQGKKESGRVDLFFYPTGRIDPATMHLVDTKNNILAIAIEPVTGAIRMSDERIEPPRPLTIPDRVRPLLKMAEAVR
;
A
#
# COMPACT_ATOMS: atom_id res chain seq x y z
N MET A 1 55.22 11.85 -10.45
CA MET A 1 54.08 12.39 -11.22
C MET A 1 53.29 11.22 -11.79
N LEU A 2 52.05 11.01 -11.36
CA LEU A 2 50.93 10.55 -12.19
C LEU A 2 49.65 10.62 -11.34
N LYS A 3 48.85 11.67 -11.58
CA LYS A 3 47.49 11.85 -11.03
C LYS A 3 46.59 10.80 -11.69
N LYS A 4 45.85 10.00 -10.91
CA LYS A 4 44.63 9.34 -11.41
C LYS A 4 43.41 9.92 -10.70
N SER A 5 42.50 10.40 -11.55
CA SER A 5 41.31 11.17 -11.26
C SER A 5 40.28 10.34 -10.51
N ALA A 6 39.73 10.88 -9.42
CA ALA A 6 38.57 10.33 -8.75
C ALA A 6 37.32 10.67 -9.59
N SER A 7 36.71 9.65 -10.19
CA SER A 7 35.44 9.77 -10.89
C SER A 7 34.32 9.80 -9.85
N PHE A 8 33.81 11.00 -9.59
CA PHE A 8 32.66 11.24 -8.71
C PHE A 8 31.39 10.83 -9.47
N VAL A 9 30.91 9.60 -9.23
CA VAL A 9 29.60 9.17 -9.70
C VAL A 9 28.57 9.77 -8.74
N LEU A 10 27.97 10.88 -9.15
CA LEU A 10 26.76 11.45 -8.56
C LEU A 10 25.63 10.43 -8.77
N ALA A 11 25.44 9.52 -7.81
CA ALA A 11 24.18 8.80 -7.69
C ALA A 11 23.12 9.83 -7.31
N SER A 12 22.26 10.18 -8.27
CA SER A 12 21.10 11.03 -8.03
C SER A 12 20.12 10.30 -7.12
N PHE A 13 20.22 10.52 -5.81
CA PHE A 13 19.23 10.05 -4.85
C PHE A 13 17.98 10.92 -5.00
N ARG A 14 17.03 10.44 -5.81
CA ARG A 14 15.68 10.99 -5.79
C ARG A 14 15.02 10.60 -4.47
N PRO A 15 14.45 11.54 -3.70
CA PRO A 15 13.53 11.20 -2.64
C PRO A 15 12.31 10.54 -3.31
N SER A 16 12.14 9.23 -3.14
CA SER A 16 10.93 8.55 -3.59
C SER A 16 9.80 8.88 -2.62
N THR A 17 9.24 10.08 -2.77
CA THR A 17 7.91 10.41 -2.26
C THR A 17 6.92 9.73 -3.18
N TYR A 18 6.48 8.52 -2.84
CA TYR A 18 5.39 7.88 -3.58
C TYR A 18 4.11 8.70 -3.42
N PRO A 19 3.42 9.04 -4.52
CA PRO A 19 2.22 9.84 -4.46
C PRO A 19 1.07 9.03 -3.87
N ARG A 20 0.24 9.68 -3.04
CA ARG A 20 -1.13 9.24 -2.72
C ARG A 20 -1.89 9.05 -4.03
N GLY A 21 -2.00 7.81 -4.50
CA GLY A 21 -2.59 7.54 -5.82
C GLY A 21 -2.92 6.07 -6.03
N TYR A 22 -3.61 5.44 -5.07
CA TYR A 22 -4.39 4.22 -5.32
C TYR A 22 -5.79 4.39 -4.72
N ALA A 23 -6.53 5.35 -5.29
CA ALA A 23 -7.97 5.40 -5.22
C ALA A 23 -8.49 5.28 -6.67
N SER A 24 -8.47 4.06 -7.20
CA SER A 24 -9.23 3.70 -8.39
C SER A 24 -9.67 2.25 -8.26
N GLY A 25 -10.67 2.05 -7.41
CA GLY A 25 -11.53 0.87 -7.43
C GLY A 25 -12.87 1.31 -7.99
N SER A 26 -13.10 1.04 -9.27
CA SER A 26 -14.41 0.85 -9.92
C SER A 26 -15.59 1.74 -9.45
N SER A 27 -15.71 2.92 -10.05
CA SER A 27 -16.88 3.83 -10.02
C SER A 27 -18.17 3.24 -10.66
N LEU A 28 -18.19 1.96 -11.03
CA LEU A 28 -19.38 1.33 -11.61
C LEU A 28 -20.49 1.02 -10.59
N ALA A 29 -20.18 0.94 -9.30
CA ALA A 29 -21.18 0.71 -8.26
C ALA A 29 -21.94 1.99 -7.85
N ALA A 30 -21.33 3.18 -7.97
CA ALA A 30 -21.94 4.44 -7.59
C ALA A 30 -22.97 4.95 -8.63
N ALA A 31 -22.82 4.58 -9.90
CA ALA A 31 -23.73 4.98 -10.97
C ALA A 31 -25.07 4.21 -10.97
N LEU A 32 -25.13 3.03 -10.36
CA LEU A 32 -26.33 2.18 -10.36
C LEU A 32 -27.34 2.51 -9.24
N LEU A 33 -26.94 3.29 -8.22
CA LEU A 33 -27.81 3.63 -7.08
C LEU A 33 -28.58 4.94 -7.23
N ASN A 34 -28.24 5.79 -8.21
CA ASN A 34 -28.89 7.09 -8.41
C ASN A 34 -30.12 7.05 -9.35
N GLY A 35 -30.52 5.88 -9.86
CA GLY A 35 -31.64 5.74 -10.80
C GLY A 35 -32.98 5.32 -10.18
N LEU A 36 -33.06 5.18 -8.85
CA LEU A 36 -34.18 4.48 -8.19
C LEU A 36 -35.18 5.39 -7.45
N PHE A 37 -35.08 6.71 -7.59
CA PHE A 37 -36.01 7.62 -6.89
C PHE A 37 -36.25 8.93 -7.68
N GLU A 38 -37.17 8.89 -8.64
CA GLU A 38 -37.89 10.10 -9.09
C GLU A 38 -39.39 9.95 -8.74
N PRO A 39 -39.97 10.84 -7.93
CA PRO A 39 -41.42 10.91 -7.75
C PRO A 39 -42.10 11.63 -8.93
N PRO A 40 -43.35 11.29 -9.30
CA PRO A 40 -44.01 11.90 -10.43
C PRO A 40 -44.48 13.32 -10.11
N ALA A 41 -43.90 14.32 -10.78
CA ALA A 41 -44.43 15.69 -10.78
C ALA A 41 -45.66 15.77 -11.69
N GLY A 42 -46.74 16.29 -11.11
CA GLY A 42 -48.07 16.38 -11.69
C GLY A 42 -48.21 17.35 -12.85
N VAL A 43 -49.13 16.95 -13.72
CA VAL A 43 -50.07 17.74 -14.54
C VAL A 43 -50.16 19.22 -14.17
N ILE A 44 -49.78 20.12 -15.10
CA ILE A 44 -50.31 21.48 -15.20
C ILE A 44 -50.56 21.81 -16.68
N CYS A 45 -51.69 22.50 -16.88
CA CYS A 45 -52.51 22.69 -18.08
C CYS A 45 -51.88 23.56 -19.19
N ASP A 46 -52.24 23.24 -20.43
CA ASP A 46 -52.13 24.12 -21.60
C ASP A 46 -53.30 25.12 -21.65
N HIS A 47 -52.97 26.37 -21.98
CA HIS A 47 -53.94 27.40 -22.39
C HIS A 47 -53.41 28.18 -23.60
N SER A 48 -54.26 28.26 -24.62
CA SER A 48 -54.33 29.28 -25.68
C SER A 48 -53.19 29.36 -26.71
N SER A 49 -53.37 29.83 -27.94
CA SER A 49 -54.49 30.06 -28.86
C SER A 49 -53.85 30.79 -30.08
N ALA A 50 -54.56 30.81 -31.21
CA ALA A 50 -54.37 31.68 -32.40
C ALA A 50 -53.19 31.34 -33.36
N ALA A 51 -53.42 30.93 -34.61
CA ALA A 51 -54.12 31.56 -35.76
C ALA A 51 -53.24 32.57 -36.53
N GLY A 52 -53.04 32.34 -37.84
CA GLY A 52 -52.52 33.36 -38.75
C GLY A 52 -51.89 32.89 -40.06
N ASN A 53 -52.73 32.76 -41.10
CA ASN A 53 -52.54 33.14 -42.51
C ASN A 53 -51.55 32.44 -43.48
N ALA A 54 -52.14 32.02 -44.61
CA ALA A 54 -51.59 31.57 -45.90
C ALA A 54 -51.18 32.78 -46.80
N PRO A 55 -50.78 32.66 -48.11
CA PRO A 55 -50.81 31.49 -49.00
C PRO A 55 -49.66 31.35 -50.05
N THR A 56 -49.77 30.28 -50.85
CA THR A 56 -49.31 30.09 -52.25
C THR A 56 -47.81 30.02 -52.57
N ARG A 57 -47.31 28.80 -52.82
CA ARG A 57 -46.58 28.51 -54.06
C ARG A 57 -46.66 27.03 -54.43
N SER A 58 -47.26 26.74 -55.58
CA SER A 58 -47.25 25.45 -56.26
C SER A 58 -45.81 25.02 -56.55
N ALA A 59 -45.44 23.81 -56.12
CA ALA A 59 -44.34 23.07 -56.72
C ALA A 59 -44.55 21.56 -56.51
N HIS A 60 -44.95 20.90 -57.60
CA HIS A 60 -44.67 19.52 -57.97
C HIS A 60 -44.68 18.45 -56.86
N ILE A 61 -45.81 17.77 -56.78
CA ILE A 61 -45.96 16.44 -56.16
C ILE A 61 -45.09 15.44 -56.94
N VAL A 62 -43.87 15.21 -56.48
CA VAL A 62 -43.13 13.98 -56.83
C VAL A 62 -43.66 12.89 -55.91
N ARG A 63 -44.54 12.07 -56.45
CA ARG A 63 -45.10 10.90 -55.78
C ARG A 63 -44.02 9.83 -55.70
N PHE A 64 -43.16 9.89 -54.70
CA PHE A 64 -42.29 8.77 -54.35
C PHE A 64 -43.18 7.57 -54.00
N PRO A 65 -42.95 6.37 -54.56
CA PRO A 65 -43.61 5.18 -54.08
C PRO A 65 -43.22 5.03 -52.61
N ARG A 66 -44.23 5.03 -51.73
CA ARG A 66 -44.08 4.61 -50.35
C ARG A 66 -43.54 3.19 -50.41
N TYR A 67 -42.22 3.03 -50.24
CA TYR A 67 -41.70 1.79 -49.71
C TYR A 67 -42.27 1.72 -48.30
N ALA A 68 -43.39 1.00 -48.18
CA ALA A 68 -43.98 0.68 -46.91
C ALA A 68 -43.00 -0.24 -46.21
N SER A 69 -42.04 0.34 -45.48
CA SER A 69 -41.33 -0.34 -44.42
C SER A 69 -42.33 -0.61 -43.29
N ARG A 70 -43.23 -1.58 -43.52
CA ARG A 70 -43.84 -2.35 -42.44
C ARG A 70 -42.80 -3.33 -41.94
N LEU A 71 -41.78 -2.80 -41.29
CA LEU A 71 -41.16 -3.52 -40.19
C LEU A 71 -41.81 -2.96 -38.94
N THR A 72 -43.06 -3.37 -38.70
CA THR A 72 -43.52 -3.50 -37.32
C THR A 72 -42.95 -4.83 -36.87
N PRO A 73 -41.87 -4.87 -36.06
CA PRO A 73 -41.61 -6.08 -35.30
C PRO A 73 -42.87 -6.28 -34.47
N TYR A 74 -43.56 -7.38 -34.70
CA TYR A 74 -44.51 -7.90 -33.74
C TYR A 74 -43.74 -7.99 -32.42
N ALA A 75 -44.00 -7.06 -31.50
CA ALA A 75 -43.62 -7.20 -30.12
C ALA A 75 -44.44 -8.37 -29.57
N SER A 76 -44.00 -9.58 -29.93
CA SER A 76 -44.39 -10.79 -29.25
C SER A 76 -43.89 -10.64 -27.83
N ARG A 77 -44.78 -10.21 -26.92
CA ARG A 77 -44.65 -10.65 -25.55
C ARG A 77 -45.03 -12.12 -25.54
N SER A 78 -44.14 -12.97 -26.07
CA SER A 78 -44.15 -14.36 -25.70
C SER A 78 -43.71 -14.39 -24.24
N SER A 79 -44.64 -14.69 -23.35
CA SER A 79 -44.31 -15.20 -22.03
C SER A 79 -43.71 -16.60 -22.24
N SER A 80 -42.47 -16.64 -22.71
CA SER A 80 -41.74 -17.88 -22.93
C SER A 80 -41.22 -18.36 -21.58
N GLY A 81 -41.69 -19.52 -21.14
CA GLY A 81 -41.08 -20.21 -20.01
C GLY A 81 -39.65 -20.62 -20.36
N PHE A 82 -38.75 -20.55 -19.39
CA PHE A 82 -37.37 -21.02 -19.57
C PHE A 82 -37.37 -22.54 -19.78
N THR A 83 -36.63 -23.00 -20.77
CA THR A 83 -36.44 -24.44 -20.98
C THR A 83 -35.43 -24.98 -19.97
N ILE A 84 -35.55 -26.27 -19.61
CA ILE A 84 -34.59 -26.93 -18.70
C ILE A 84 -33.16 -26.84 -19.26
N ILE A 85 -33.00 -26.96 -20.58
CA ILE A 85 -31.69 -26.88 -21.24
C ILE A 85 -31.06 -25.48 -21.16
N GLU A 86 -31.87 -24.43 -21.21
CA GLU A 86 -31.41 -23.05 -21.07
C GLU A 86 -30.92 -22.77 -19.65
N ILE A 87 -31.68 -23.22 -18.64
CA ILE A 87 -31.23 -23.11 -17.25
C ILE A 87 -29.93 -23.91 -17.03
N ILE A 88 -29.79 -25.10 -17.61
CA ILE A 88 -28.54 -25.87 -17.54
C ILE A 88 -27.39 -25.12 -18.21
N LEU A 89 -27.59 -24.55 -19.40
CA LEU A 89 -26.56 -23.82 -20.12
C LEU A 89 -26.16 -22.53 -19.39
N VAL A 90 -27.11 -21.80 -18.83
CA VAL A 90 -26.85 -20.60 -18.01
C VAL A 90 -26.08 -20.96 -16.75
N LEU A 91 -26.46 -22.02 -16.04
CA LEU A 91 -25.73 -22.49 -14.85
C LEU A 91 -24.32 -22.94 -15.22
N PHE A 92 -24.14 -23.65 -16.33
CA PHE A 92 -22.83 -24.06 -16.83
C PHE A 92 -21.95 -22.85 -17.16
N LEU A 93 -22.49 -21.85 -17.86
CA LEU A 93 -21.76 -20.62 -18.19
C LEU A 93 -21.45 -19.80 -16.92
N LEU A 94 -22.35 -19.75 -15.94
CA LEU A 94 -22.15 -19.07 -14.67
C LEU A 94 -20.99 -19.72 -13.87
N VAL A 95 -21.01 -21.04 -13.73
CA VAL A 95 -19.94 -21.78 -13.04
C VAL A 95 -18.61 -21.65 -13.79
N GLY A 96 -18.63 -21.77 -15.12
CA GLY A 96 -17.44 -21.57 -15.95
C GLY A 96 -16.85 -20.17 -15.80
N LEU A 97 -17.69 -19.13 -15.80
CA LEU A 97 -17.26 -17.75 -15.62
C LEU A 97 -16.71 -17.51 -14.21
N LEU A 98 -17.36 -18.02 -13.17
CA LEU A 98 -16.86 -17.95 -11.79
C LEU A 98 -15.50 -18.65 -11.63
N GLY A 99 -15.30 -19.79 -12.28
CA GLY A 99 -14.02 -20.51 -12.29
C GLY A 99 -12.88 -19.71 -12.94
N ILE A 100 -13.18 -18.90 -13.96
CA ILE A 100 -12.21 -18.02 -14.62
C ILE A 100 -11.93 -16.75 -13.81
N ILE A 101 -12.91 -16.24 -13.05
CA ILE A 101 -12.78 -15.01 -12.27
C ILE A 101 -12.02 -15.23 -10.95
N LEU A 102 -12.13 -16.40 -10.32
CA LEU A 102 -11.52 -16.68 -9.01
C LEU A 102 -9.96 -16.78 -8.93
N PRO A 103 -9.15 -17.05 -9.98
CA PRO A 103 -7.77 -17.53 -9.81
C PRO A 103 -6.73 -16.45 -9.43
N ARG A 104 -7.16 -15.31 -8.87
CA ARG A 104 -6.25 -14.18 -8.57
C ARG A 104 -6.24 -13.75 -7.11
N ILE A 105 -6.87 -14.48 -6.19
CA ILE A 105 -6.69 -14.23 -4.75
C ILE A 105 -5.46 -14.97 -4.22
N SER A 106 -4.28 -14.36 -4.34
CA SER A 106 -3.14 -14.79 -3.53
C SER A 106 -3.45 -14.47 -2.07
N LEU A 107 -3.79 -15.50 -1.29
CA LEU A 107 -3.92 -15.43 0.18
C LEU A 107 -2.55 -15.36 0.87
N GLU A 108 -1.45 -15.41 0.11
CA GLU A 108 -0.10 -15.21 0.61
C GLU A 108 0.07 -13.76 1.09
N GLU A 109 0.53 -13.58 2.33
CA GLU A 109 0.89 -12.27 2.84
C GLU A 109 2.03 -11.69 2.00
N ASN A 110 1.76 -10.54 1.36
CA ASN A 110 2.76 -9.86 0.56
C ASN A 110 3.85 -9.27 1.48
N LEU A 111 5.11 -9.40 1.09
CA LEU A 111 6.28 -8.88 1.81
C LEU A 111 6.12 -7.38 2.17
N GLY A 112 5.60 -6.57 1.25
CA GLY A 112 5.33 -5.15 1.48
C GLY A 112 4.20 -4.87 2.46
N SER A 113 3.29 -5.83 2.71
CA SER A 113 2.29 -5.71 3.78
C SER A 113 2.93 -5.95 5.16
N VAL A 114 3.77 -6.98 5.29
CA VAL A 114 4.52 -7.28 6.52
C VAL A 114 5.52 -6.16 6.83
N GLY A 115 6.21 -5.64 5.82
CA GLY A 115 7.09 -4.48 6.01
C GLY A 115 6.34 -3.25 6.51
N ARG A 116 5.16 -2.93 5.94
CA ARG A 116 4.32 -1.83 6.44
C ARG A 116 3.87 -2.03 7.88
N ARG A 117 3.49 -3.26 8.26
CA ARG A 117 3.17 -3.60 9.65
C ARG A 117 4.38 -3.36 10.56
N MET A 118 5.57 -3.80 10.15
CA MET A 118 6.82 -3.59 10.90
C MET A 118 7.14 -2.10 11.06
N VAL A 119 7.03 -1.29 10.00
CA VAL A 119 7.19 0.18 10.09
C VAL A 119 6.19 0.77 11.08
N GLY A 120 4.94 0.31 11.04
CA GLY A 120 3.91 0.68 12.01
C GLY A 120 4.32 0.35 13.44
N THR A 121 4.77 -0.88 13.69
CA THR A 121 5.29 -1.33 14.99
C THR A 121 6.42 -0.43 15.48
N VAL A 122 7.45 -0.19 14.66
CA VAL A 122 8.60 0.65 15.02
C VAL A 122 8.13 2.06 15.40
N ARG A 123 7.22 2.67 14.62
CA ARG A 123 6.64 3.99 14.97
C ARG A 123 5.81 3.95 16.23
N SER A 124 5.02 2.90 16.46
CA SER A 124 4.23 2.76 17.68
C SER A 124 5.12 2.63 18.91
N LEU A 125 6.22 1.88 18.83
CA LEU A 125 7.19 1.76 19.92
C LEU A 125 7.97 3.05 20.17
N GLN A 126 8.29 3.79 19.10
CA GLN A 126 8.86 5.14 19.21
C GLN A 126 7.90 6.06 19.97
N SER A 127 6.63 6.12 19.57
CA SER A 127 5.60 6.88 20.28
C SER A 127 5.45 6.41 21.71
N LEU A 128 5.50 5.10 21.98
CA LEU A 128 5.40 4.54 23.34
C LEU A 128 6.57 4.99 24.23
N ALA A 129 7.79 5.00 23.71
CA ALA A 129 8.96 5.51 24.45
C ALA A 129 8.82 7.00 24.77
N MET A 130 8.34 7.80 23.81
CA MET A 130 8.09 9.24 24.00
C MET A 130 6.95 9.50 24.99
N LEU A 131 5.86 8.73 24.93
CA LEU A 131 4.70 8.88 25.81
C LEU A 131 5.02 8.48 27.25
N THR A 132 5.74 7.37 27.43
CA THR A 132 6.11 6.87 28.75
C THR A 132 7.33 7.58 29.35
N GLN A 133 8.04 8.38 28.55
CA GLN A 133 9.32 9.00 28.89
C GLN A 133 10.36 7.98 29.39
N LYS A 134 10.26 6.72 28.91
CA LYS A 134 11.16 5.61 29.25
C LYS A 134 11.71 4.99 27.98
N THR A 135 12.91 4.45 28.06
CA THR A 135 13.52 3.74 26.93
C THR A 135 12.77 2.44 26.73
N VAL A 136 12.37 2.16 25.49
CA VAL A 136 11.77 0.89 25.10
C VAL A 136 12.82 0.08 24.36
N ARG A 137 12.99 -1.19 24.74
CA ARG A 137 13.82 -2.16 24.03
C ARG A 137 12.91 -3.12 23.27
N LEU A 138 13.13 -3.27 21.98
CA LEU A 138 12.51 -4.30 21.16
C LEU A 138 13.49 -5.46 21.03
N TYR A 139 13.08 -6.62 21.53
CA TYR A 139 13.77 -7.88 21.27
C TYR A 139 13.28 -8.45 19.95
N VAL A 140 14.21 -8.83 19.08
CA VAL A 140 13.93 -9.53 17.82
C VAL A 140 14.69 -10.85 17.84
N ASP A 141 13.97 -11.95 17.87
CA ASP A 141 14.51 -13.30 17.72
C ASP A 141 14.40 -13.70 16.24
N MET A 142 15.53 -13.61 15.52
CA MET A 142 15.58 -13.84 14.08
C MET A 142 15.31 -15.31 13.72
N ASP A 143 15.71 -16.22 14.60
CA ASP A 143 15.60 -17.67 14.36
C ASP A 143 14.14 -18.12 14.48
N ARG A 144 13.41 -17.57 15.47
CA ARG A 144 12.00 -17.88 15.68
C ARG A 144 11.05 -16.98 14.89
N GLY A 145 11.54 -15.85 14.38
CA GLY A 145 10.71 -14.82 13.74
C GLY A 145 9.73 -14.18 14.71
N VAL A 146 10.14 -13.98 15.97
CA VAL A 146 9.29 -13.42 17.03
C VAL A 146 9.93 -12.15 17.57
N TYR A 147 9.13 -11.14 17.86
CA TYR A 147 9.59 -9.90 18.44
C TYR A 147 8.66 -9.40 19.55
N TRP A 148 9.21 -8.79 20.59
CA TRP A 148 8.43 -8.25 21.71
C TRP A 148 9.10 -7.01 22.32
N PRO A 149 8.31 -5.99 22.68
CA PRO A 149 8.83 -4.79 23.34
C PRO A 149 8.88 -4.95 24.87
N VAL A 150 9.83 -4.26 25.49
CA VAL A 150 10.00 -4.15 26.93
C VAL A 150 10.34 -2.71 27.28
N ILE A 151 9.70 -2.15 28.29
CA ILE A 151 9.99 -0.83 28.83
C ILE A 151 11.09 -0.96 29.87
N LEU A 152 12.14 -0.17 29.73
CA LEU A 152 13.23 -0.06 30.70
C LEU A 152 12.86 0.98 31.75
N ASP A 153 12.52 0.53 32.95
CA ASP A 153 12.18 1.37 34.10
C ASP A 153 13.30 1.30 35.14
N GLY A 154 14.33 2.12 34.95
CA GLY A 154 15.57 2.02 35.75
C GLY A 154 16.24 0.67 35.53
N ASN A 155 16.29 -0.17 36.56
CA ASN A 155 16.87 -1.52 36.50
C ASN A 155 15.83 -2.63 36.28
N GLN A 156 14.57 -2.28 36.04
CA GLN A 156 13.50 -3.24 35.83
C GLN A 156 13.05 -3.26 34.37
N GLU A 157 12.88 -4.46 33.83
CA GLU A 157 12.30 -4.72 32.52
C GLU A 157 10.81 -5.02 32.68
N LYS A 158 9.95 -4.12 32.19
CA LYS A 158 8.49 -4.25 32.30
C LYS A 158 7.86 -4.42 30.93
N ILE A 159 7.03 -5.44 30.76
CA ILE A 159 6.20 -5.61 29.55
C ILE A 159 5.19 -4.45 29.50
N PRO A 160 5.00 -3.79 28.35
CA PRO A 160 4.00 -2.72 28.25
C PRO A 160 2.60 -3.21 28.62
N THR A 161 1.85 -2.37 29.32
CA THR A 161 0.48 -2.72 29.78
C THR A 161 -0.52 -2.87 28.64
N ASP A 162 -0.24 -2.31 27.46
CA ASP A 162 -1.15 -2.39 26.31
C ASP A 162 -1.35 -3.84 25.85
N ALA A 163 -2.61 -4.22 25.64
CA ALA A 163 -2.98 -5.57 25.19
C ALA A 163 -2.28 -5.99 23.88
N THR A 164 -1.94 -5.02 23.02
CA THR A 164 -1.21 -5.23 21.77
C THR A 164 0.23 -5.70 21.97
N TRP A 165 0.83 -5.39 23.12
CA TRP A 165 2.24 -5.67 23.43
C TRP A 165 2.41 -6.70 24.55
N ALA A 166 1.31 -7.13 25.16
CA ALA A 166 1.29 -8.12 26.22
C ALA A 166 1.74 -9.52 25.74
N THR A 167 1.66 -9.79 24.44
CA THR A 167 2.09 -11.04 23.83
C THR A 167 3.19 -10.81 22.79
N PRO A 168 4.14 -11.75 22.63
CA PRO A 168 5.13 -11.66 21.55
C PRO A 168 4.45 -11.70 20.18
N LEU A 169 4.84 -10.78 19.29
CA LEU A 169 4.35 -10.75 17.92
C LEU A 169 5.20 -11.70 17.06
N LYS A 170 4.53 -12.53 16.27
CA LYS A 170 5.16 -13.46 15.33
C LYS A 170 5.12 -12.89 13.92
N LEU A 171 6.20 -13.08 13.17
CA LEU A 171 6.20 -12.87 11.72
C LEU A 171 5.35 -13.95 11.05
N SER A 172 4.91 -13.64 9.84
CA SER A 172 4.28 -14.62 8.95
C SER A 172 5.18 -15.84 8.77
N GLU A 173 4.61 -17.04 8.70
CA GLU A 173 5.40 -18.28 8.54
C GLU A 173 6.14 -18.33 7.19
N THR A 174 5.66 -17.56 6.22
CA THR A 174 6.24 -17.44 4.87
C THR A 174 7.39 -16.43 4.79
N ILE A 175 7.59 -15.60 5.83
CA ILE A 175 8.54 -14.48 5.81
C ILE A 175 9.51 -14.58 6.98
N ARG A 176 10.81 -14.47 6.68
CA ARG A 176 11.88 -14.55 7.68
C ARG A 176 12.81 -13.35 7.63
N PHE A 177 13.49 -13.08 8.74
CA PHE A 177 14.63 -12.18 8.74
C PHE A 177 15.82 -12.90 8.08
N SER A 178 16.42 -12.28 7.07
CA SER A 178 17.65 -12.76 6.45
C SER A 178 18.88 -12.22 7.16
N ASP A 179 18.87 -10.92 7.44
CA ASP A 179 19.91 -10.25 8.21
C ASP A 179 19.38 -8.96 8.84
N ILE A 180 19.99 -8.56 9.95
CA ILE A 180 19.76 -7.28 10.61
C ILE A 180 21.11 -6.63 10.84
N LEU A 181 21.30 -5.43 10.32
CA LEU A 181 22.47 -4.60 10.56
C LEU A 181 22.15 -3.59 11.64
N VAL A 182 22.86 -3.68 12.76
CA VAL A 182 22.82 -2.71 13.87
C VAL A 182 24.19 -2.06 14.04
N ALA A 183 24.31 -1.08 14.93
CA ALA A 183 25.60 -0.44 15.24
C ALA A 183 26.71 -1.43 15.65
N GLN A 184 26.33 -2.56 16.25
CA GLN A 184 27.25 -3.64 16.67
C GLN A 184 27.72 -4.53 15.49
N GLY A 185 27.16 -4.35 14.30
CA GLY A 185 27.47 -5.12 13.10
C GLY A 185 26.26 -5.83 12.49
N LYS A 186 26.53 -6.58 11.42
CA LYS A 186 25.54 -7.44 10.77
C LYS A 186 25.33 -8.71 11.59
N LYS A 187 24.06 -9.07 11.80
CA LYS A 187 23.63 -10.32 12.42
C LYS A 187 22.73 -11.06 11.43
N GLU A 188 22.97 -12.36 11.25
CA GLU A 188 22.16 -13.21 10.36
C GLU A 188 21.33 -14.25 11.14
N SER A 189 21.58 -14.38 12.44
CA SER A 189 20.91 -15.34 13.34
C SER A 189 21.02 -14.85 14.79
N GLY A 190 20.17 -15.38 15.65
CA GLY A 190 20.12 -15.08 17.08
C GLY A 190 19.18 -13.92 17.41
N ARG A 191 19.50 -13.26 18.53
CA ARG A 191 18.72 -12.14 19.06
C ARG A 191 19.39 -10.81 18.80
N VAL A 192 18.59 -9.84 18.40
CA VAL A 192 18.99 -8.46 18.19
C VAL A 192 18.10 -7.55 19.03
N ASP A 193 18.68 -6.53 19.61
CA ASP A 193 18.02 -5.51 20.39
C ASP A 193 18.00 -4.17 19.66
N LEU A 194 16.83 -3.52 19.69
CA LEU A 194 16.59 -2.21 19.12
C LEU A 194 16.07 -1.28 20.21
N PHE A 195 16.73 -0.14 20.41
CA PHE A 195 16.34 0.81 21.45
C PHE A 195 15.60 2.01 20.87
N PHE A 196 14.53 2.38 21.56
CA PHE A 196 13.71 3.55 21.32
C PHE A 196 13.83 4.46 22.53
N TYR A 197 14.27 5.69 22.32
CA TYR A 197 14.60 6.61 23.40
C TYR A 197 13.45 7.60 23.65
N PRO A 198 13.29 8.10 24.89
CA PRO A 198 12.28 9.10 25.24
C PRO A 198 12.31 10.37 24.38
N THR A 199 13.48 10.68 23.80
CA THR A 199 13.71 11.82 22.90
C THR A 199 13.10 11.62 21.50
N GLY A 200 12.55 10.44 21.20
CA GLY A 200 12.09 10.06 19.87
C GLY A 200 13.20 9.52 18.97
N ARG A 201 14.45 9.45 19.46
CA ARG A 201 15.53 8.78 18.74
C ARG A 201 15.28 7.26 18.70
N ILE A 202 15.66 6.63 17.61
CA ILE A 202 15.68 5.18 17.45
C ILE A 202 17.11 4.77 17.12
N ASP A 203 17.57 3.63 17.62
CA ASP A 203 18.85 3.10 17.17
C ASP A 203 18.83 2.76 15.68
N PRO A 204 19.86 3.17 14.93
CA PRO A 204 19.93 2.90 13.51
C PRO A 204 20.03 1.39 13.29
N ALA A 205 19.16 0.88 12.43
CA ALA A 205 19.18 -0.50 12.01
C ALA A 205 18.67 -0.65 10.59
N THR A 206 19.17 -1.67 9.89
CA THR A 206 18.63 -2.10 8.61
C THR A 206 18.24 -3.57 8.70
N MET A 207 16.96 -3.86 8.51
CA MET A 207 16.40 -5.21 8.56
C MET A 207 16.10 -5.68 7.14
N HIS A 208 16.54 -6.88 6.78
CA HIS A 208 16.23 -7.51 5.51
C HIS A 208 15.27 -8.67 5.73
N LEU A 209 14.06 -8.55 5.21
CA LEU A 209 13.04 -9.59 5.18
C LEU A 209 13.10 -10.33 3.86
N VAL A 210 12.88 -11.65 3.89
CA VAL A 210 12.78 -12.47 2.69
C VAL A 210 11.55 -13.37 2.74
N ASP A 211 10.91 -13.56 1.59
CA ASP A 211 9.82 -14.52 1.41
C ASP A 211 10.34 -15.90 0.92
N THR A 212 9.42 -16.85 0.75
CA THR A 212 9.71 -18.18 0.19
C THR A 212 10.18 -18.17 -1.27
N LYS A 213 9.90 -17.10 -2.00
CA LYS A 213 10.33 -16.88 -3.40
C LYS A 213 11.66 -16.14 -3.47
N ASN A 214 12.30 -15.91 -2.32
CA ASN A 214 13.58 -15.22 -2.18
C ASN A 214 13.56 -13.74 -2.61
N ASN A 215 12.38 -13.12 -2.62
CA ASN A 215 12.22 -11.67 -2.76
C ASN A 215 12.71 -11.00 -1.48
N ILE A 216 13.41 -9.88 -1.61
CA ILE A 216 13.99 -9.15 -0.48
C ILE A 216 13.20 -7.86 -0.25
N LEU A 217 12.98 -7.53 1.01
CA LEU A 217 12.50 -6.22 1.44
C LEU A 217 13.43 -5.68 2.52
N ALA A 218 14.08 -4.56 2.24
CA ALA A 218 14.90 -3.84 3.18
C ALA A 218 14.07 -2.78 3.93
N ILE A 219 14.23 -2.72 5.25
CA ILE A 219 13.67 -1.68 6.11
C ILE A 219 14.83 -1.01 6.84
N ALA A 220 15.12 0.24 6.50
CA ALA A 220 16.24 0.99 7.06
C ALA A 220 15.75 2.13 7.96
N ILE A 221 16.31 2.22 9.16
CA ILE A 221 16.10 3.30 10.12
C ILE A 221 17.32 4.23 10.04
N GLU A 222 17.08 5.45 9.57
CA GLU A 222 18.14 6.43 9.35
C GLU A 222 18.65 7.02 10.68
N PRO A 223 19.97 7.05 10.94
CA PRO A 223 20.54 7.41 12.25
C PRO A 223 20.28 8.86 12.67
N VAL A 224 20.14 9.78 11.72
CA VAL A 224 20.06 11.23 12.00
C VAL A 224 18.61 11.69 12.12
N THR A 225 17.78 11.28 11.17
CA THR A 225 16.39 11.74 11.06
C THR A 225 15.41 10.81 11.79
N GLY A 226 15.82 9.58 12.13
CA GLY A 226 14.91 8.53 12.56
C GLY A 226 13.92 8.10 11.46
N ALA A 227 14.13 8.55 10.22
CA ALA A 227 13.24 8.20 9.11
C ALA A 227 13.33 6.70 8.81
N ILE A 228 12.17 6.07 8.67
CA ILE A 228 12.08 4.65 8.33
C ILE A 228 11.80 4.55 6.83
N ARG A 229 12.72 3.94 6.09
CA ARG A 229 12.62 3.72 4.64
C ARG A 229 12.40 2.25 4.33
N MET A 230 11.65 1.97 3.29
CA MET A 230 11.48 0.63 2.73
C MET A 230 11.97 0.61 1.29
N SER A 231 12.63 -0.48 0.90
CA SER A 231 13.12 -0.70 -0.46
C SER A 231 13.03 -2.19 -0.79
N ASP A 232 12.66 -2.51 -2.03
CA ASP A 232 12.66 -3.88 -2.54
C ASP A 232 14.08 -4.34 -2.94
N GLU A 233 15.07 -3.45 -2.80
CA GLU A 233 16.49 -3.73 -2.98
C GLU A 233 17.20 -3.78 -1.61
N ARG A 234 18.21 -4.64 -1.48
CA ARG A 234 19.07 -4.72 -0.29
C ARG A 234 19.72 -3.36 -0.04
N ILE A 235 19.47 -2.79 1.13
CA ILE A 235 20.08 -1.52 1.54
C ILE A 235 21.32 -1.88 2.37
N GLU A 236 22.50 -1.59 1.83
CA GLU A 236 23.70 -1.60 2.66
C GLU A 236 23.76 -0.30 3.47
N PRO A 237 24.05 -0.35 4.78
CA PRO A 237 24.26 0.86 5.55
C PRO A 237 25.47 1.62 5.00
N PRO A 238 25.43 2.97 5.03
CA PRO A 238 26.57 3.77 4.64
C PRO A 238 27.79 3.37 5.50
N ARG A 239 28.89 3.02 4.84
CA ARG A 239 30.13 2.64 5.53
C ARG A 239 30.52 3.78 6.47
N PRO A 240 30.88 3.50 7.74
CA PRO A 240 31.44 4.51 8.62
C PRO A 240 32.59 5.21 7.89
N LEU A 241 32.56 6.54 7.81
CA LEU A 241 33.66 7.30 7.23
C LEU A 241 34.94 6.86 7.95
N THR A 242 35.86 6.25 7.21
CA THR A 242 37.15 5.85 7.76
C THR A 242 37.90 7.13 8.10
N ILE A 243 37.83 7.56 9.35
CA ILE A 243 38.57 8.70 9.85
C ILE A 243 40.06 8.37 9.64
N PRO A 244 40.78 9.10 8.76
CA PRO A 244 42.18 8.84 8.53
C PRO A 244 42.95 8.94 9.85
N ASP A 245 43.89 8.02 10.12
CA ASP A 245 44.66 8.03 11.38
C ASP A 245 45.37 9.35 11.66
N ARG A 246 45.62 10.14 10.60
CA ARG A 246 46.22 11.48 10.65
C ARG A 246 45.35 12.53 11.37
N VAL A 247 44.03 12.37 11.40
CA VAL A 247 43.11 13.34 12.04
C VAL A 247 42.59 12.87 13.41
N ARG A 248 42.81 11.60 13.78
CA ARG A 248 42.52 11.09 15.14
C ARG A 248 43.23 11.90 16.25
N PRO A 249 44.50 12.31 16.11
CA PRO A 249 45.17 13.14 17.12
C PRO A 249 44.48 14.50 17.30
N LEU A 250 44.00 15.10 16.21
CA LEU A 250 43.35 16.41 16.24
C LEU A 250 41.98 16.36 16.93
N LEU A 251 41.22 15.28 16.73
CA LEU A 251 39.95 15.04 17.44
C LEU A 251 40.17 14.86 18.94
N LYS A 252 41.20 14.10 19.35
CA LYS A 252 41.55 13.93 20.76
C LYS A 252 41.97 15.24 21.44
N MET A 253 42.69 16.11 20.73
CA MET A 253 43.06 17.43 21.24
C MET A 253 41.84 18.35 21.42
N ALA A 254 40.88 18.31 20.52
CA ALA A 254 39.64 19.09 20.62
C ALA A 254 38.72 18.63 21.77
N GLU A 255 38.77 17.34 22.12
CA GLU A 255 38.00 16.74 23.22
C GLU A 255 38.64 17.03 24.58
N ALA A 256 39.97 17.20 24.65
CA ALA A 256 40.71 17.52 25.88
C ALA A 256 40.68 19.01 26.28
N VAL A 257 40.11 19.88 25.45
CA VAL A 257 40.01 21.33 25.67
C VAL A 257 38.61 21.74 26.19
N ARG A 258 37.71 20.77 26.40
CA ARG A 258 36.44 20.95 27.12
C ARG A 258 36.56 20.49 28.56
#